data_AF-A0A5Q0UZB5-F1
#
_entry.id   AF-A0A5Q0UZB5-F1
#
_cell.length_a   1.000
_cell.length_b   1.000
_cell.length_c   1.000
_cell.angle_alpha   90.00
_cell.angle_beta   90.00
_cell.angle_gamma   90.00
#
_symmetry.space_group_name_H-M   'P 1'
#
loop_
_entity.id
_entity.type
_entity.pdbx_description
1 polymer ?
#
loop_
_entity_poly.entity_id
_entity_poly.type
_entity_poly.pdbx_seq_one_letter_code
_entity_poly.pdbx_strand_id
1 'polypeptide(L)'
;MHAVIDRQKNHGMHFRVLAKALRLSGGDHIHAGTVVGKLEGERDITLGFVDLLRDDFIEKDRSRGIYFTQDWVSLPGVLPVASGGIHVWHMPALTEIFGDDSVLQFGGGTLGHPWGNAPGAVANRVALEACV
;
A
#
# COMPACT_ATOMS: atom_id res chain seq x y z
N MET A 1 -14.42 2.33 4.13
CA MET A 1 -15.27 3.40 3.57
C MET A 1 -14.47 4.56 2.95
N HIS A 2 -13.12 4.54 2.93
CA HIS A 2 -12.31 5.68 2.51
C HIS A 2 -12.66 6.22 1.09
N ALA A 3 -12.90 5.32 0.12
CA ALA A 3 -13.27 5.63 -1.26
C ALA A 3 -14.54 6.47 -1.45
N VAL A 4 -15.38 6.59 -0.42
CA VAL A 4 -16.52 7.53 -0.42
C VAL A 4 -16.03 8.98 -0.40
N ILE A 5 -14.87 9.24 0.20
CA ILE A 5 -14.35 10.58 0.49
C ILE A 5 -13.10 10.89 -0.34
N ASP A 6 -12.30 9.90 -0.74
CA ASP A 6 -10.98 10.14 -1.36
C ASP A 6 -10.85 9.79 -2.84
N ARG A 7 -11.92 9.27 -3.46
CA ARG A 7 -11.88 8.82 -4.86
C ARG A 7 -12.00 9.95 -5.88
N GLN A 8 -12.89 10.91 -5.63
CA GLN A 8 -13.20 11.95 -6.61
C GLN A 8 -12.15 13.06 -6.56
N LYS A 9 -11.53 13.37 -7.71
CA LYS A 9 -10.48 14.42 -7.78
C LYS A 9 -11.01 15.83 -7.51
N ASN A 10 -12.30 16.08 -7.72
CA ASN A 10 -12.92 17.40 -7.66
C ASN A 10 -13.63 17.70 -6.33
N HIS A 11 -13.85 16.71 -5.45
CA HIS A 11 -14.49 16.91 -4.16
C HIS A 11 -14.12 15.80 -3.19
N GLY A 12 -13.79 16.16 -1.94
CA GLY A 12 -13.49 15.22 -0.87
C GLY A 12 -12.17 15.50 -0.17
N MET A 13 -11.55 14.45 0.37
CA MET A 13 -10.25 14.51 1.04
C MET A 13 -9.36 13.41 0.52
N HIS A 14 -8.24 13.75 -0.10
CA HIS A 14 -7.33 12.74 -0.66
C HIS A 14 -6.77 11.79 0.43
N PHE A 15 -6.61 10.51 0.08
CA PHE A 15 -6.19 9.44 1.01
C PHE A 15 -4.95 9.78 1.84
N ARG A 16 -3.94 10.43 1.26
CA ARG A 16 -2.75 10.93 1.98
C ARG A 16 -3.05 11.71 3.27
N VAL A 17 -4.18 12.42 3.34
CA VAL A 17 -4.61 13.13 4.57
C VAL A 17 -5.10 12.13 5.61
N LEU A 18 -5.86 11.12 5.19
CA LEU A 18 -6.32 10.03 6.06
C LEU A 18 -5.15 9.16 6.55
N ALA A 19 -4.15 8.92 5.71
CA ALA A 19 -2.92 8.22 6.06
C ALA A 19 -2.16 8.94 7.18
N LYS A 20 -1.97 10.27 7.06
CA LYS A 20 -1.39 11.10 8.13
C LYS A 20 -2.22 11.05 9.41
N ALA A 21 -3.55 11.18 9.28
CA ALA A 21 -4.45 11.13 10.42
C ALA A 21 -4.38 9.78 11.16
N LEU A 22 -4.29 8.67 10.44
CA LEU A 22 -4.12 7.35 11.04
C LEU A 22 -2.77 7.19 11.73
N ARG A 23 -1.67 7.62 11.10
CA ARG A 23 -0.33 7.56 11.72
C ARG A 23 -0.29 8.32 13.05
N LEU A 24 -0.91 9.51 13.09
CA LEU A 24 -1.07 10.28 14.34
C LEU A 24 -2.03 9.64 15.33
N SER A 25 -3.08 8.97 14.85
CA SER A 25 -4.04 8.23 15.69
C SER A 25 -3.42 6.98 16.33
N GLY A 26 -2.27 6.49 15.83
CA GLY A 26 -1.55 5.34 16.39
C GLY A 26 -1.97 3.99 15.80
N GLY A 27 -2.10 3.88 14.48
CA GLY A 27 -2.27 2.58 13.81
C GLY A 27 -0.95 2.00 13.34
N ASP A 28 -0.72 0.69 13.57
CA ASP A 28 0.53 0.02 13.16
C ASP A 28 0.55 -0.32 11.66
N HIS A 29 -0.61 -0.70 11.09
CA HIS A 29 -0.78 -1.06 9.69
C HIS A 29 -1.94 -0.28 9.04
N ILE A 30 -1.83 0.05 7.75
CA ILE A 30 -2.97 0.61 6.98
C ILE A 30 -2.97 0.12 5.53
N HIS A 31 -4.15 -0.15 4.99
CA HIS A 31 -4.31 -0.43 3.57
C HIS A 31 -3.93 0.76 2.70
N ALA A 32 -2.98 0.57 1.78
CA ALA A 32 -2.37 1.62 0.96
C ALA A 32 -2.62 1.40 -0.56
N GLY A 33 -3.60 0.58 -0.93
CA GLY A 33 -3.87 0.24 -2.33
C GLY A 33 -2.89 -0.80 -2.88
N THR A 34 -3.04 -1.15 -4.15
CA THR A 34 -2.21 -2.17 -4.82
C THR A 34 -1.59 -1.68 -6.12
N VAL A 35 -2.06 -0.58 -6.69
CA VAL A 35 -1.72 -0.04 -8.03
C VAL A 35 -2.13 -0.98 -9.18
N VAL A 36 -1.75 -2.25 -9.11
CA VAL A 36 -1.95 -3.28 -10.14
C VAL A 36 -3.16 -4.19 -9.88
N GLY A 37 -3.83 -4.04 -8.74
CA GLY A 37 -4.96 -4.88 -8.36
C GLY A 37 -6.31 -4.36 -8.84
N LYS A 38 -7.38 -4.82 -8.19
CA LYS A 38 -8.76 -4.54 -8.63
C LYS A 38 -9.27 -3.14 -8.30
N LEU A 39 -8.65 -2.45 -7.33
CA LEU A 39 -9.10 -1.16 -6.83
C LEU A 39 -8.24 -0.05 -7.44
N GLU A 40 -8.85 1.11 -7.64
CA GLU A 40 -8.16 2.28 -8.19
C GLU A 40 -6.98 2.70 -7.31
N GLY A 41 -5.84 3.00 -7.95
CA GLY A 41 -4.64 3.52 -7.31
C GLY A 41 -3.60 3.90 -8.36
N GLU A 42 -3.17 5.15 -8.36
CA GLU A 42 -2.15 5.64 -9.29
C GLU A 42 -0.76 5.53 -8.66
N ARG A 43 0.24 5.09 -9.43
CA ARG A 43 1.52 4.63 -8.91
C ARG A 43 2.28 5.73 -8.17
N ASP A 44 2.47 6.90 -8.77
CA ASP A 44 3.32 7.94 -8.20
C ASP A 44 2.66 8.55 -6.94
N ILE A 45 1.34 8.69 -6.97
CA ILE A 45 0.56 9.12 -5.82
C ILE A 45 0.63 8.09 -4.68
N THR A 46 0.61 6.80 -5.01
CA THR A 46 0.73 5.71 -4.03
C THR A 46 2.08 5.72 -3.35
N LEU A 47 3.16 5.83 -4.12
CA LEU A 47 4.50 5.97 -3.57
C LEU A 47 4.58 7.16 -2.61
N GLY A 48 4.02 8.32 -2.99
CA GLY A 48 4.01 9.49 -2.13
C GLY A 48 3.38 9.26 -0.75
N PHE A 49 2.20 8.62 -0.67
CA PHE A 49 1.59 8.37 0.65
C PHE A 49 2.15 7.14 1.36
N VAL A 50 2.86 6.24 0.69
CA VAL A 50 3.68 5.19 1.34
C VAL A 50 4.87 5.82 2.06
N ASP A 51 5.56 6.78 1.43
CA ASP A 51 6.64 7.55 2.06
C ASP A 51 6.13 8.27 3.32
N LEU A 52 4.94 8.91 3.22
CA LEU A 52 4.30 9.57 4.38
C LEU A 52 3.97 8.61 5.54
N LEU A 53 3.78 7.33 5.27
CA LEU A 53 3.48 6.32 6.29
C LEU A 53 4.75 5.80 6.96
N ARG A 54 5.85 5.64 6.23
CA ARG A 54 7.06 4.99 6.73
C ARG A 54 8.14 5.96 7.20
N ASP A 55 8.41 6.97 6.40
CA ASP A 55 9.62 7.78 6.55
C ASP A 55 9.44 8.80 7.68
N ASP A 56 10.55 9.23 8.28
CA ASP A 56 10.55 10.26 9.32
C ASP A 56 10.45 11.68 8.72
N PHE A 57 11.04 11.88 7.53
CA PHE A 57 11.06 13.16 6.85
C PHE A 57 10.78 12.99 5.36
N ILE A 58 9.76 13.68 4.85
CA ILE A 58 9.32 13.60 3.46
C ILE A 58 9.35 14.99 2.85
N GLU A 59 10.17 15.20 1.83
CA GLU A 59 10.24 16.46 1.11
C GLU A 59 8.98 16.72 0.26
N LYS A 60 8.71 18.00 0.01
CA LYS A 60 7.67 18.40 -0.93
C LYS A 60 8.02 17.91 -2.34
N ASP A 61 7.16 17.05 -2.88
CA ASP A 61 7.20 16.58 -4.27
C ASP A 61 5.78 16.56 -4.87
N ARG A 62 5.50 17.51 -5.78
CA ARG A 62 4.19 17.58 -6.43
C ARG A 62 3.93 16.44 -7.42
N SER A 63 4.97 15.79 -7.95
CA SER A 63 4.79 14.66 -8.87
C SER A 63 4.18 13.45 -8.16
N ARG A 64 4.52 13.27 -6.88
CA ARG A 64 3.91 12.29 -5.96
C ARG A 64 2.72 12.83 -5.15
N GLY A 65 2.25 14.03 -5.48
CA GLY A 65 1.14 14.68 -4.79
C GLY A 65 1.44 15.14 -3.34
N ILE A 66 2.71 15.31 -2.99
CA ILE A 66 3.16 15.85 -1.70
C ILE A 66 3.30 17.37 -1.83
N TYR A 67 2.33 18.10 -1.28
CA TYR A 67 2.27 19.55 -1.40
C TYR A 67 3.12 20.30 -0.35
N PHE A 68 3.41 19.65 0.77
CA PHE A 68 4.15 20.19 1.90
C PHE A 68 5.16 19.17 2.38
N THR A 69 6.36 19.63 2.71
CA THR A 69 7.34 18.86 3.46
C THR A 69 6.72 18.43 4.79
N GLN A 70 6.94 17.18 5.19
CA GLN A 70 6.41 16.60 6.42
C GLN A 70 7.57 16.05 7.25
N ASP A 71 7.68 16.53 8.48
CA ASP A 71 8.57 15.99 9.50
C ASP A 71 7.71 15.28 10.57
N TRP A 72 8.09 14.06 10.93
CA TRP A 72 7.40 13.21 11.90
C TRP A 72 8.13 13.15 13.25
N VAL A 73 9.30 13.77 13.38
CA VAL A 73 10.06 13.90 14.63
C VAL A 73 10.14 12.59 15.43
N SER A 74 10.56 11.53 14.73
CA SER A 74 10.75 10.16 15.24
C SER A 74 9.47 9.43 15.64
N LEU A 75 8.29 9.90 15.21
CA LEU A 75 7.06 9.12 15.33
C LEU A 75 7.21 7.82 14.52
N PRO A 76 6.92 6.64 15.10
CA PRO A 76 7.04 5.37 14.38
C PRO A 76 6.31 5.36 13.03
N GLY A 77 6.88 4.62 12.10
CA GLY A 77 6.27 4.35 10.80
C GLY A 77 5.07 3.41 10.92
N VAL A 78 4.26 3.39 9.86
CA VAL A 78 3.09 2.51 9.70
C VAL A 78 3.36 1.61 8.50
N LEU A 79 3.16 0.29 8.65
CA LEU A 79 3.37 -0.63 7.54
C LEU A 79 2.22 -0.50 6.52
N PRO A 80 2.52 -0.16 5.25
CA PRO A 80 1.54 -0.16 4.19
C PRO A 80 1.12 -1.60 3.84
N VAL A 81 -0.19 -1.81 3.71
CA VAL A 81 -0.78 -3.10 3.36
C VAL A 81 -1.33 -3.04 1.92
N ALA A 82 -0.72 -3.79 1.02
CA ALA A 82 -1.21 -3.97 -0.34
C ALA A 82 -2.23 -5.13 -0.38
N SER A 83 -3.49 -4.83 -0.66
CA SER A 83 -4.58 -5.82 -0.67
C SER A 83 -5.65 -5.51 -1.72
N GLY A 84 -6.16 -6.56 -2.37
CA GLY A 84 -7.31 -6.48 -3.27
C GLY A 84 -7.01 -6.86 -4.71
N GLY A 85 -7.44 -8.07 -5.10
CA GLY A 85 -7.35 -8.54 -6.49
C GLY A 85 -5.95 -8.86 -6.98
N ILE A 86 -5.01 -9.15 -6.08
CA ILE A 86 -3.62 -9.52 -6.39
C ILE A 86 -3.41 -11.04 -6.34
N HIS A 87 -2.38 -11.50 -7.07
CA HIS A 87 -1.98 -12.91 -7.24
C HIS A 87 -0.50 -12.97 -7.65
N VAL A 88 0.08 -14.17 -7.74
CA VAL A 88 1.53 -14.40 -7.93
C VAL A 88 2.19 -13.57 -9.05
N TRP A 89 1.55 -13.35 -10.19
CA TRP A 89 2.12 -12.52 -11.28
C TRP A 89 2.30 -11.03 -10.94
N HIS A 90 1.63 -10.55 -9.90
CA HIS A 90 1.81 -9.18 -9.42
C HIS A 90 3.01 -9.04 -8.47
N MET A 91 3.62 -10.14 -8.02
CA MET A 91 4.67 -10.12 -7.00
C MET A 91 5.87 -9.25 -7.37
N PRO A 92 6.41 -9.28 -8.60
CA PRO A 92 7.54 -8.41 -8.97
C PRO A 92 7.18 -6.92 -8.89
N ALA A 93 5.97 -6.54 -9.32
CA ALA A 93 5.53 -5.15 -9.24
C ALA A 93 5.26 -4.72 -7.79
N LEU A 94 4.70 -5.59 -6.96
CA LEU A 94 4.41 -5.27 -5.56
C LEU A 94 5.69 -5.10 -4.73
N THR A 95 6.68 -5.97 -4.94
CA THR A 95 7.99 -5.88 -4.27
C THR A 95 8.77 -4.65 -4.73
N GLU A 96 8.65 -4.25 -6.00
CA GLU A 96 9.23 -2.99 -6.49
C GLU A 96 8.55 -1.75 -5.91
N ILE A 97 7.21 -1.73 -5.83
CA ILE A 97 6.45 -0.56 -5.38
C ILE A 97 6.56 -0.37 -3.86
N PHE A 98 6.40 -1.45 -3.09
CA PHE A 98 6.28 -1.36 -1.63
C PHE A 98 7.55 -1.73 -0.88
N GLY A 99 8.47 -2.50 -1.47
CA GLY A 99 9.66 -2.99 -0.78
C GLY A 99 9.34 -3.91 0.42
N ASP A 100 10.37 -4.18 1.22
CA ASP A 100 10.33 -5.18 2.30
C ASP A 100 9.41 -4.78 3.46
N ASP A 101 9.37 -3.49 3.80
CA ASP A 101 8.54 -2.94 4.88
C ASP A 101 7.09 -2.77 4.41
N SER A 102 6.43 -3.89 4.11
CA SER A 102 5.04 -3.94 3.66
C SER A 102 4.36 -5.27 3.99
N VAL A 103 3.03 -5.28 3.90
CA VAL A 103 2.24 -6.52 3.99
C VAL A 103 1.48 -6.74 2.69
N LEU A 104 1.71 -7.88 2.03
CA LEU A 104 1.01 -8.28 0.81
C LEU A 104 -0.09 -9.29 1.14
N GLN A 105 -1.35 -8.92 0.91
CA GLN A 105 -2.50 -9.77 1.26
C GLN A 105 -3.15 -10.42 0.04
N PHE A 106 -3.08 -11.76 0.01
CA PHE A 106 -3.64 -12.59 -1.05
C PHE A 106 -4.88 -13.33 -0.55
N GLY A 107 -6.07 -12.72 -0.69
CA GLY A 107 -7.35 -13.37 -0.38
C GLY A 107 -7.73 -14.40 -1.44
N GLY A 108 -8.42 -13.96 -2.50
CA GLY A 108 -8.75 -14.82 -3.65
C GLY A 108 -7.52 -15.45 -4.31
N GLY A 109 -6.38 -14.75 -4.31
CA GLY A 109 -5.10 -15.28 -4.81
C GLY A 109 -4.50 -16.43 -3.97
N THR A 110 -5.07 -16.75 -2.81
CA THR A 110 -4.73 -17.95 -2.02
C THR A 110 -5.86 -18.96 -2.07
N LEU A 111 -7.07 -18.56 -1.67
CA LEU A 111 -8.22 -19.47 -1.54
C LEU A 111 -8.73 -19.99 -2.90
N GLY A 112 -8.46 -19.25 -3.99
CA GLY A 112 -8.81 -19.65 -5.35
C GLY A 112 -7.81 -20.57 -6.02
N HIS A 113 -6.75 -21.01 -5.34
CA HIS A 113 -5.77 -21.93 -5.90
C HIS A 113 -6.42 -23.30 -6.19
N PRO A 114 -6.19 -23.92 -7.37
CA PRO A 114 -6.89 -25.14 -7.79
C PRO A 114 -6.65 -26.35 -6.87
N TRP A 115 -5.60 -26.31 -6.04
CA TRP A 115 -5.27 -27.36 -5.07
C TRP A 115 -5.57 -26.96 -3.60
N GLY A 116 -6.36 -25.91 -3.39
CA GLY A 116 -6.77 -25.45 -2.06
C GLY A 116 -5.79 -24.50 -1.38
N ASN A 117 -6.13 -24.11 -0.15
CA ASN A 117 -5.50 -23.00 0.56
C ASN A 117 -4.01 -23.20 0.83
N ALA A 118 -3.61 -24.41 1.26
CA ALA A 118 -2.22 -24.68 1.61
C ALA A 118 -1.28 -24.54 0.40
N PRO A 119 -1.56 -25.18 -0.77
CA PRO A 119 -0.81 -24.91 -1.99
C PRO A 119 -0.86 -23.45 -2.45
N GLY A 120 -2.00 -22.76 -2.30
CA GLY A 120 -2.08 -21.32 -2.60
C GLY A 120 -1.16 -20.46 -1.74
N ALA A 121 -1.07 -20.76 -0.44
CA ALA A 121 -0.17 -20.07 0.47
C ALA A 121 1.30 -20.35 0.12
N VAL A 122 1.63 -21.60 -0.21
CA VAL A 122 2.97 -21.98 -0.69
C VAL A 122 3.32 -21.24 -1.97
N ALA A 123 2.41 -21.18 -2.95
CA ALA A 123 2.64 -20.48 -4.21
C ALA A 123 2.94 -18.98 -4.00
N ASN A 124 2.17 -18.30 -3.14
CA ASN A 124 2.44 -16.90 -2.81
C ASN A 124 3.77 -16.71 -2.08
N ARG A 125 4.12 -17.62 -1.15
CA ARG A 125 5.41 -17.57 -0.44
C ARG A 125 6.60 -17.77 -1.38
N VAL A 126 6.55 -18.79 -2.24
CA VAL A 126 7.61 -19.07 -3.23
C VAL A 126 7.77 -17.91 -4.19
N ALA A 127 6.67 -17.34 -4.68
CA ALA A 127 6.72 -16.19 -5.59
C ALA A 127 7.38 -14.97 -4.94
N LEU A 128 7.11 -14.71 -3.65
CA LEU A 128 7.72 -13.61 -2.90
C LEU A 128 9.23 -13.84 -2.72
N GLU A 129 9.63 -15.00 -2.21
CA GLU A 129 11.04 -15.33 -1.98
C GLU A 129 11.88 -15.38 -3.27
N ALA A 130 11.24 -15.58 -4.42
CA ALA A 130 11.93 -15.53 -5.72
C ALA A 130 12.12 -14.08 -6.25
N CYS A 131 11.43 -13.09 -5.69
CA CYS A 131 11.53 -11.69 -6.10
C CYS A 131 12.49 -10.86 -5.23
N VAL A 132 12.81 -11.35 -4.02
CA VAL A 132 13.70 -10.68 -3.04
C VAL A 132 15.10 -11.27 -3.02
#